data_AF-A0A5J4R0Y8-F1
#
_entry.id   AF-A0A5J4R0Y8-F1
#
_cell.length_a   1.000
_cell.length_b   1.000
_cell.length_c   1.000
_cell.angle_alpha   90.00
_cell.angle_beta   90.00
_cell.angle_gamma   90.00
#
_symmetry.space_group_name_H-M   'P 1'
#
loop_
_entity.id
_entity.type
_entity.pdbx_description
1 polymer ?
#
loop_
_entity_poly.entity_id
_entity_poly.type
_entity_poly.pdbx_seq_one_letter_code
_entity_poly.pdbx_strand_id
1 'polypeptide(L)'
;NNAEIQIYKRDDNYREFGKQGWISAFDGLQLEIYSIDIITDSSTLYIPVIYVKGDKSSILLESMKFSDISLLASLLSNGKGIIHLQMDDSQFKVSNCTFQNIDIVGSEGNAIRIAQGGEKGNSVEINSCKFIDIVTNVDESGIGGSALYIQSGKGDNIIINQGTQFTQCICNGGDGGAIYAKIEQNSSLEISGGVIFELRIIHLQMNNAEIQIYKRDDNYREFGKQGWISAFDGLQLEIYSIDIITDS
;
A
#
# COMPACT_ATOMS: atom_id res chain seq x y z
N ASN A 1 -19.92 15.81 4.96
CA ASN A 1 -18.54 16.35 5.08
C ASN A 1 -17.92 15.72 6.30
N ASN A 2 -16.76 15.11 6.11
CA ASN A 2 -15.93 14.63 7.20
C ASN A 2 -15.32 15.82 7.94
N ALA A 3 -14.84 15.58 9.15
CA ALA A 3 -13.90 16.52 9.78
C ALA A 3 -12.56 16.47 9.03
N GLU A 4 -11.72 17.50 9.17
CA GLU A 4 -10.44 17.57 8.48
C GLU A 4 -9.28 17.74 9.47
N ILE A 5 -8.21 16.98 9.27
CA ILE A 5 -6.89 17.24 9.85
C ILE A 5 -5.99 17.69 8.73
N GLN A 6 -5.43 18.89 8.90
CA GLN A 6 -4.47 19.44 7.95
C GLN A 6 -3.05 19.37 8.51
N ILE A 7 -2.18 18.70 7.77
CA ILE A 7 -0.74 18.66 8.04
C ILE A 7 -0.10 19.91 7.46
N TYR A 8 0.51 20.72 8.33
CA TYR A 8 1.23 21.93 7.96
C TYR A 8 2.73 21.73 8.15
N LYS A 9 3.43 21.25 7.10
CA LYS A 9 4.89 21.11 7.13
C LYS A 9 5.58 22.42 6.74
N ARG A 10 5.00 23.22 5.84
CA ARG A 10 5.53 24.51 5.36
C ARG A 10 6.96 24.41 4.85
N ASP A 11 7.27 23.30 4.20
CA ASP A 11 8.60 22.93 3.69
C ASP A 11 9.72 22.95 4.75
N ASP A 12 9.36 22.92 6.04
CA ASP A 12 10.28 22.93 7.17
C ASP A 12 10.58 21.50 7.63
N ASN A 13 11.68 20.95 7.13
CA ASN A 13 12.12 19.58 7.43
C ASN A 13 12.41 19.36 8.93
N TYR A 14 12.68 20.41 9.72
CA TYR A 14 12.89 20.27 11.15
C TYR A 14 11.62 19.83 11.89
N ARG A 15 10.44 20.03 11.30
CA ARG A 15 9.16 19.58 11.88
C ARG A 15 9.02 18.07 11.89
N GLU A 16 9.74 17.36 11.04
CA GLU A 16 9.70 15.90 10.95
C GLU A 16 10.96 15.25 11.53
N PHE A 17 11.98 16.04 11.87
CA PHE A 17 13.24 15.55 12.41
C PHE A 17 13.03 14.74 13.69
N GLY A 18 13.51 13.48 13.68
CA GLY A 18 13.42 12.55 14.81
C GLY A 18 12.03 11.95 15.03
N LYS A 19 11.03 12.26 14.19
CA LYS A 19 9.68 11.70 14.29
C LYS A 19 9.51 10.49 13.37
N GLN A 20 8.56 9.62 13.72
CA GLN A 20 8.28 8.38 12.96
C GLN A 20 7.04 8.52 12.07
N GLY A 21 6.07 9.35 12.46
CA GLY A 21 4.93 9.75 11.64
C GLY A 21 4.24 10.99 12.21
N TRP A 22 3.32 11.57 11.45
CA TRP A 22 2.47 12.69 11.92
C TRP A 22 1.47 12.24 12.99
N ILE A 23 0.98 11.02 12.84
CA ILE A 23 0.27 10.22 13.84
C ILE A 23 1.12 8.96 14.07
N SER A 24 1.32 8.54 15.32
CA SER A 24 2.06 7.33 15.61
C SER A 24 1.42 6.51 16.72
N ALA A 25 1.35 5.20 16.51
CA ALA A 25 0.84 4.22 17.46
C ALA A 25 1.93 3.19 17.79
N PHE A 26 2.10 2.89 19.08
CA PHE A 26 3.14 1.98 19.56
C PHE A 26 2.63 0.96 20.57
N ASP A 27 3.16 -0.27 20.51
CA ASP A 27 3.14 -1.30 21.57
C ASP A 27 1.78 -1.47 22.29
N GLY A 28 0.84 -2.16 21.63
CA GLY A 28 -0.46 -2.48 22.19
C GLY A 28 -1.52 -1.38 22.06
N LEU A 29 -1.20 -0.28 21.39
CA LEU A 29 -2.12 0.85 21.26
C LEU A 29 -3.31 0.51 20.35
N GLN A 30 -4.50 0.91 20.81
CA GLN A 30 -5.72 0.90 20.01
C GLN A 30 -5.95 2.29 19.42
N LEU A 31 -5.91 2.41 18.10
CA LEU A 31 -6.16 3.66 17.37
C LEU A 31 -7.37 3.48 16.47
N GLU A 32 -8.42 4.26 16.73
CA GLU A 32 -9.61 4.27 15.89
C GLU A 32 -9.89 5.68 15.39
N ILE A 33 -9.99 5.84 14.08
CA ILE A 33 -10.24 7.14 13.44
C ILE A 33 -11.40 6.98 12.46
N TYR A 34 -12.42 7.81 12.63
CA TYR A 34 -13.66 7.75 11.86
C TYR A 34 -13.95 9.09 11.21
N SER A 35 -14.33 9.08 9.93
CA SER A 35 -14.90 10.26 9.24
C SER A 35 -14.01 11.51 9.35
N ILE A 36 -12.70 11.33 9.24
CA ILE A 36 -11.69 12.40 9.23
C ILE A 36 -10.88 12.31 7.94
N ASP A 37 -10.85 13.41 7.19
CA ASP A 37 -10.03 13.57 6.01
C ASP A 37 -8.66 14.14 6.39
N ILE A 38 -7.61 13.60 5.79
CA ILE A 38 -6.23 14.07 5.90
C ILE A 38 -5.87 14.81 4.61
N ILE A 39 -5.51 16.08 4.77
CA ILE A 39 -4.98 16.94 3.72
C ILE A 39 -3.62 17.51 4.13
N THR A 40 -2.82 17.91 3.15
CA THR A 40 -1.51 18.53 3.39
C THR A 40 -1.48 19.97 2.89
N ASP A 41 -0.47 20.73 3.29
CA ASP A 41 -0.17 22.04 2.72
C ASP A 41 0.69 21.95 1.44
N SER A 42 0.60 20.83 0.70
CA SER A 42 1.36 20.50 -0.52
C SER A 42 2.86 20.30 -0.35
N SER A 43 3.39 20.48 0.86
CA SER A 43 4.77 20.12 1.18
C SER A 43 5.02 18.62 1.03
N THR A 44 6.19 18.25 0.50
CA THR A 44 6.62 16.85 0.50
C THR A 44 6.91 16.37 1.92
N LEU A 45 6.20 15.34 2.35
CA LEU A 45 6.39 14.68 3.65
C LEU A 45 7.58 13.72 3.58
N TYR A 46 8.39 13.66 4.64
CA TYR A 46 9.53 12.72 4.74
C TYR A 46 9.26 11.59 5.74
N ILE A 47 8.13 11.64 6.43
CA ILE A 47 7.65 10.61 7.35
C ILE A 47 6.20 10.23 6.98
N PRO A 48 5.76 9.01 7.30
CA PRO A 48 4.38 8.58 7.17
C PRO A 48 3.39 9.55 7.82
N VAL A 49 2.19 9.61 7.26
CA VAL A 49 1.06 10.27 7.94
C VAL A 49 0.70 9.45 9.17
N ILE A 50 0.54 8.14 9.03
CA ILE A 50 0.28 7.21 10.13
C ILE A 50 1.42 6.20 10.17
N TYR A 51 2.12 6.13 11.31
CA TYR A 51 3.13 5.12 11.57
C TYR A 51 2.71 4.23 12.73
N VAL A 52 2.73 2.92 12.54
CA VAL A 52 2.36 1.94 13.56
C VAL A 52 3.50 0.96 13.75
N LYS A 53 3.93 0.78 14.99
CA LYS A 53 4.99 -0.17 15.32
C LYS A 53 4.74 -0.85 16.65
N GLY A 54 4.94 -2.17 16.70
CA GLY A 54 4.92 -2.92 17.96
C GLY A 54 3.99 -4.11 17.90
N ASP A 55 3.82 -4.77 19.04
CA ASP A 55 2.94 -5.94 19.15
C ASP A 55 1.53 -5.56 19.61
N LYS A 56 0.55 -6.45 19.39
CA LYS A 56 -0.81 -6.38 19.97
C LYS A 56 -1.58 -5.07 19.74
N SER A 57 -1.26 -4.36 18.67
CA SER A 57 -1.93 -3.10 18.33
C SER A 57 -3.22 -3.37 17.55
N SER A 58 -4.23 -2.51 17.71
CA SER A 58 -5.49 -2.61 16.96
C SER A 58 -5.80 -1.25 16.32
N ILE A 59 -5.72 -1.21 15.00
CA ILE A 59 -5.89 0.03 14.24
C ILE A 59 -7.10 -0.09 13.34
N LEU A 60 -8.05 0.83 13.48
CA LEU A 60 -9.27 0.91 12.69
C LEU A 60 -9.39 2.30 12.05
N LEU A 61 -9.39 2.35 10.73
CA LEU A 61 -9.60 3.56 9.95
C LEU A 61 -10.88 3.40 9.13
N GLU A 62 -11.84 4.27 9.33
CA GLU A 62 -13.18 4.12 8.75
C GLU A 62 -13.66 5.43 8.11
N SER A 63 -14.08 5.34 6.85
CA SER A 63 -14.69 6.45 6.12
C SER A 63 -13.81 7.71 6.04
N MET A 64 -12.49 7.54 5.87
CA MET A 64 -11.50 8.62 5.78
C MET A 64 -11.09 8.92 4.33
N LYS A 65 -10.68 10.15 4.03
CA LYS A 65 -9.96 10.49 2.80
C LYS A 65 -8.50 10.87 3.10
N PHE A 66 -7.55 10.35 2.34
CA PHE A 66 -6.18 10.82 2.27
C PHE A 66 -6.00 11.41 0.87
N SER A 67 -5.79 12.72 0.74
CA SER A 67 -5.62 13.31 -0.59
C SER A 67 -4.57 14.38 -0.71
N ASP A 68 -4.06 14.50 -1.94
CA ASP A 68 -3.13 15.54 -2.35
C ASP A 68 -1.86 15.49 -1.48
N ILE A 69 -1.25 14.30 -1.43
CA ILE A 69 -0.09 14.00 -0.60
C ILE A 69 1.12 13.68 -1.48
N SER A 70 2.22 14.39 -1.24
CA SER A 70 3.52 14.04 -1.78
C SER A 70 4.41 13.43 -0.68
N LEU A 71 4.93 12.23 -0.91
CA LEU A 71 5.82 11.53 0.03
C LEU A 71 7.19 11.28 -0.60
N LEU A 72 8.25 11.61 0.12
CA LEU A 72 9.60 11.11 -0.18
C LEU A 72 9.86 9.85 0.64
N ALA A 73 9.70 8.68 0.04
CA ALA A 73 9.72 7.41 0.77
C ALA A 73 11.12 7.05 1.29
N SER A 74 12.12 7.06 0.42
CA SER A 74 13.53 6.90 0.78
C SER A 74 14.44 7.31 -0.38
N LEU A 75 15.69 7.67 -0.05
CA LEU A 75 16.73 7.95 -1.04
C LEU A 75 17.78 6.82 -1.15
N LEU A 76 17.78 5.85 -0.23
CA LEU A 76 18.89 4.88 -0.09
C LEU A 76 18.48 3.47 0.32
N SER A 77 17.36 3.29 1.04
CA SER A 77 16.74 2.00 1.46
C SER A 77 15.73 2.23 2.59
N ASN A 78 14.87 1.25 2.87
CA ASN A 78 13.78 1.30 3.86
C ASN A 78 12.61 2.18 3.40
N GLY A 79 11.90 1.67 2.39
CA GLY A 79 10.66 2.22 1.90
C GLY A 79 9.66 2.59 2.99
N LYS A 80 8.80 3.57 2.67
CA LYS A 80 7.78 4.07 3.59
C LYS A 80 6.42 4.16 2.91
N GLY A 81 5.39 3.90 3.70
CA GLY A 81 4.00 4.15 3.31
C GLY A 81 3.52 5.53 3.74
N ILE A 82 2.45 6.04 3.14
CA ILE A 82 1.61 7.10 3.76
C ILE A 82 1.06 6.58 5.09
N ILE A 83 0.57 5.34 5.06
CA ILE A 83 0.34 4.50 6.24
C ILE A 83 1.43 3.44 6.25
N HIS A 84 2.23 3.41 7.30
CA HIS A 84 3.33 2.47 7.44
C HIS A 84 3.15 1.61 8.68
N LEU A 85 3.06 0.30 8.48
CA LEU A 85 2.75 -0.68 9.52
C LEU A 85 3.93 -1.64 9.69
N GLN A 86 4.42 -1.74 10.93
CA GLN A 86 5.45 -2.68 11.38
C GLN A 86 4.95 -3.39 12.64
N MET A 87 4.04 -4.33 12.45
CA MET A 87 3.22 -4.86 13.54
C MET A 87 3.43 -6.36 13.75
N ASP A 88 3.24 -6.86 14.96
CA ASP A 88 3.23 -8.30 15.30
C ASP A 88 2.00 -8.60 16.16
N ASP A 89 1.36 -9.78 16.02
CA ASP A 89 0.19 -10.14 16.84
C ASP A 89 -0.93 -9.05 16.84
N SER A 90 -1.11 -8.35 15.71
CA SER A 90 -1.89 -7.10 15.64
C SER A 90 -3.03 -7.16 14.62
N GLN A 91 -3.94 -6.19 14.71
CA GLN A 91 -5.06 -6.01 13.79
C GLN A 91 -4.99 -4.65 13.10
N PHE A 92 -5.14 -4.64 11.77
CA PHE A 92 -5.31 -3.42 11.00
C PHE A 92 -6.52 -3.55 10.08
N LYS A 93 -7.48 -2.65 10.24
CA LYS A 93 -8.66 -2.57 9.42
C LYS A 93 -8.78 -1.18 8.83
N VAL A 94 -8.90 -1.12 7.51
CA VAL A 94 -9.22 0.10 6.78
C VAL A 94 -10.46 -0.15 5.93
N SER A 95 -11.46 0.70 6.09
CA SER A 95 -12.78 0.46 5.52
C SER A 95 -13.44 1.75 5.04
N ASN A 96 -14.04 1.71 3.86
CA ASN A 96 -14.68 2.87 3.22
C ASN A 96 -13.75 4.10 3.05
N CYS A 97 -12.44 3.89 3.02
CA CYS A 97 -11.46 4.96 2.90
C CYS A 97 -11.11 5.24 1.43
N THR A 98 -10.73 6.49 1.13
CA THR A 98 -10.25 6.90 -0.19
C THR A 98 -8.83 7.45 -0.07
N PHE A 99 -7.92 6.93 -0.89
CA PHE A 99 -6.57 7.43 -1.12
C PHE A 99 -6.52 8.01 -2.52
N GLN A 100 -6.26 9.30 -2.67
CA GLN A 100 -6.40 9.98 -3.96
C GLN A 100 -5.30 11.01 -4.21
N ASN A 101 -4.81 11.11 -5.44
CA ASN A 101 -3.82 12.11 -5.87
C ASN A 101 -2.57 12.04 -4.99
N ILE A 102 -1.91 10.88 -4.99
CA ILE A 102 -0.75 10.63 -4.15
C ILE A 102 0.46 10.43 -5.06
N ASP A 103 1.48 11.27 -4.87
CA ASP A 103 2.76 11.16 -5.57
C ASP A 103 3.85 10.72 -4.59
N ILE A 104 4.47 9.58 -4.86
CA ILE A 104 5.51 9.01 -4.00
C ILE A 104 6.80 8.92 -4.81
N VAL A 105 7.79 9.66 -4.34
CA VAL A 105 9.11 9.73 -4.95
C VAL A 105 10.14 9.01 -4.08
N GLY A 106 11.14 8.45 -4.74
CA GLY A 106 12.19 7.67 -4.09
C GLY A 106 11.85 6.20 -3.97
N SER A 107 12.72 5.45 -3.30
CA SER A 107 12.68 4.00 -3.31
C SER A 107 11.62 3.41 -2.39
N GLU A 108 11.01 2.31 -2.86
CA GLU A 108 10.15 1.41 -2.09
C GLU A 108 8.95 2.10 -1.40
N GLY A 109 8.41 3.18 -2.01
CA GLY A 109 7.28 3.95 -1.47
C GLY A 109 5.91 3.43 -1.87
N ASN A 110 4.91 3.52 -0.98
CA ASN A 110 3.54 2.98 -1.20
C ASN A 110 2.48 3.85 -0.50
N ALA A 111 1.20 3.74 -0.87
CA ALA A 111 0.14 4.38 -0.08
C ALA A 111 -0.03 3.68 1.28
N ILE A 112 -0.18 2.36 1.29
CA ILE A 112 -0.16 1.55 2.50
C ILE A 112 0.97 0.55 2.38
N ARG A 113 1.87 0.57 3.37
CA ARG A 113 2.98 -0.36 3.50
C ARG A 113 2.78 -1.23 4.73
N ILE A 114 2.48 -2.51 4.50
CA ILE A 114 2.49 -3.56 5.52
C ILE A 114 3.86 -4.22 5.42
N ALA A 115 4.79 -3.79 6.27
CA ALA A 115 6.11 -4.39 6.35
C ALA A 115 6.09 -5.61 7.28
N GLN A 116 7.02 -6.53 7.04
CA GLN A 116 7.11 -7.80 7.77
C GLN A 116 6.96 -7.61 9.28
N GLY A 117 5.93 -8.28 9.82
CA GLY A 117 5.72 -8.46 11.24
C GLY A 117 6.62 -9.52 11.86
N GLY A 118 6.58 -9.65 13.17
CA GLY A 118 7.37 -10.62 13.93
C GLY A 118 7.02 -12.08 13.64
N GLU A 119 7.10 -12.94 14.66
CA GLU A 119 6.86 -14.38 14.48
C GLU A 119 5.39 -14.78 14.54
N LYS A 120 4.50 -13.85 14.89
CA LYS A 120 3.06 -14.10 15.05
C LYS A 120 2.24 -13.45 13.95
N GLY A 121 1.14 -14.10 13.62
CA GLY A 121 0.24 -13.65 12.57
C GLY A 121 -0.49 -12.36 12.92
N ASN A 122 -0.48 -11.41 12.00
CA ASN A 122 -1.34 -10.24 12.00
C ASN A 122 -2.64 -10.51 11.23
N SER A 123 -3.69 -9.76 11.56
CA SER A 123 -4.93 -9.72 10.77
C SER A 123 -5.05 -8.37 10.07
N VAL A 124 -5.15 -8.38 8.75
CA VAL A 124 -5.27 -7.19 7.92
C VAL A 124 -6.53 -7.26 7.07
N GLU A 125 -7.39 -6.24 7.16
CA GLU A 125 -8.60 -6.11 6.35
C GLU A 125 -8.61 -4.77 5.61
N ILE A 126 -8.74 -4.81 4.28
CA ILE A 126 -8.87 -3.64 3.39
C ILE A 126 -10.19 -3.80 2.62
N ASN A 127 -11.22 -3.06 3.04
CA ASN A 127 -12.59 -3.30 2.59
C ASN A 127 -13.21 -2.02 2.01
N SER A 128 -13.91 -2.13 0.87
CA SER A 128 -14.62 -0.99 0.25
C SER A 128 -13.78 0.29 0.10
N CYS A 129 -12.46 0.15 -0.08
CA CYS A 129 -11.56 1.28 -0.21
C CYS A 129 -11.40 1.70 -1.67
N LYS A 130 -10.96 2.94 -1.90
CA LYS A 130 -10.62 3.44 -3.23
C LYS A 130 -9.21 3.98 -3.24
N PHE A 131 -8.39 3.51 -4.15
CA PHE A 131 -7.04 3.99 -4.43
C PHE A 131 -7.08 4.59 -5.84
N ILE A 132 -6.88 5.91 -5.95
CA ILE A 132 -7.12 6.66 -7.18
C ILE A 132 -5.91 7.55 -7.46
N ASP A 133 -5.34 7.46 -8.66
CA ASP A 133 -4.23 8.33 -9.10
C ASP A 133 -3.07 8.31 -8.09
N ILE A 134 -2.53 7.12 -7.84
CA ILE A 134 -1.39 6.90 -6.95
C ILE A 134 -0.20 6.53 -7.82
N VAL A 135 0.82 7.38 -7.83
CA VAL A 135 2.02 7.18 -8.65
C VAL A 135 3.22 7.01 -7.74
N THR A 136 4.01 5.96 -8.00
CA THR A 136 5.27 5.73 -7.33
C THR A 136 6.41 5.67 -8.35
N ASN A 137 7.47 6.43 -8.10
CA ASN A 137 8.66 6.47 -8.94
C ASN A 137 9.82 5.83 -8.20
N VAL A 138 10.09 4.55 -8.48
CA VAL A 138 11.08 3.73 -7.75
C VAL A 138 12.45 3.85 -8.40
N ASP A 139 13.51 3.77 -7.59
CA ASP A 139 14.85 3.44 -8.07
C ASP A 139 14.99 1.92 -8.27
N GLU A 140 16.15 1.46 -8.74
CA GLU A 140 16.44 0.12 -9.31
C GLU A 140 16.23 -1.10 -8.38
N SER A 141 15.54 -0.96 -7.25
CA SER A 141 15.28 -2.01 -6.24
C SER A 141 14.24 -3.06 -6.65
N GLY A 142 13.40 -2.79 -7.66
CA GLY A 142 12.41 -3.75 -8.19
C GLY A 142 11.20 -3.99 -7.27
N ILE A 143 11.09 -3.33 -6.12
CA ILE A 143 9.93 -3.40 -5.24
C ILE A 143 8.87 -2.39 -5.71
N GLY A 144 7.64 -2.84 -5.98
CA GLY A 144 6.54 -1.93 -6.35
C GLY A 144 5.33 -1.99 -5.44
N GLY A 145 4.14 -1.94 -6.05
CA GLY A 145 2.85 -1.85 -5.35
C GLY A 145 2.49 -0.42 -4.96
N SER A 146 2.22 0.45 -5.94
CA SER A 146 1.98 1.87 -5.70
C SER A 146 0.95 2.17 -4.61
N ALA A 147 -0.16 1.43 -4.61
CA ALA A 147 -1.17 1.50 -3.57
C ALA A 147 -0.78 0.65 -2.36
N LEU A 148 -0.55 -0.65 -2.55
CA LEU A 148 -0.32 -1.59 -1.46
C LEU A 148 1.01 -2.32 -1.64
N TYR A 149 1.84 -2.25 -0.60
CA TYR A 149 2.93 -3.19 -0.41
C TYR A 149 2.64 -4.07 0.79
N ILE A 150 2.71 -5.39 0.58
CA ILE A 150 2.49 -6.40 1.60
C ILE A 150 3.74 -7.28 1.65
N GLN A 151 4.42 -7.26 2.79
CA GLN A 151 5.38 -8.28 3.16
C GLN A 151 4.87 -8.92 4.43
N SER A 152 4.28 -10.10 4.33
CA SER A 152 3.65 -10.75 5.48
C SER A 152 4.71 -11.30 6.46
N GLY A 153 4.40 -11.33 7.76
CA GLY A 153 5.00 -12.23 8.74
C GLY A 153 4.46 -13.66 8.60
N LYS A 154 4.83 -14.56 9.52
CA LYS A 154 4.31 -15.94 9.54
C LYS A 154 2.91 -15.99 10.13
N GLY A 155 1.99 -16.67 9.47
CA GLY A 155 0.61 -16.82 9.97
C GLY A 155 -0.27 -15.58 9.78
N ASP A 156 0.19 -14.58 9.01
CA ASP A 156 -0.59 -13.39 8.71
C ASP A 156 -1.81 -13.77 7.87
N ASN A 157 -2.94 -13.14 8.15
CA ASN A 157 -4.14 -13.22 7.34
C ASN A 157 -4.48 -11.84 6.78
N ILE A 158 -4.30 -11.67 5.47
CA ILE A 158 -4.59 -10.43 4.75
C ILE A 158 -5.79 -10.64 3.82
N ILE A 159 -6.79 -9.77 3.94
CA ILE A 159 -8.01 -9.80 3.14
C ILE A 159 -8.21 -8.43 2.47
N ILE A 160 -8.39 -8.42 1.16
CA ILE A 160 -8.78 -7.26 0.35
C ILE A 160 -10.12 -7.58 -0.29
N ASN A 161 -11.18 -6.87 0.08
CA ASN A 161 -12.53 -7.28 -0.30
C ASN A 161 -13.53 -6.14 -0.55
N GLN A 162 -14.80 -6.52 -0.71
CA GLN A 162 -15.98 -5.65 -0.69
C GLN A 162 -15.90 -4.48 -1.68
N GLY A 163 -15.56 -4.77 -2.93
CA GLY A 163 -15.56 -3.78 -4.00
C GLY A 163 -14.44 -2.76 -3.89
N THR A 164 -13.33 -3.08 -3.21
CA THR A 164 -12.14 -2.21 -3.18
C THR A 164 -11.64 -1.95 -4.61
N GLN A 165 -11.27 -0.70 -4.91
CA GLN A 165 -10.94 -0.26 -6.27
C GLN A 165 -9.54 0.33 -6.33
N PHE A 166 -8.79 -0.04 -7.36
CA PHE A 166 -7.49 0.50 -7.70
C PHE A 166 -7.56 1.12 -9.09
N THR A 167 -7.69 2.44 -9.15
CA THR A 167 -7.79 3.20 -10.39
C THR A 167 -6.53 4.04 -10.58
N GLN A 168 -5.85 3.90 -11.71
CA GLN A 168 -4.64 4.69 -12.03
C GLN A 168 -3.53 4.59 -10.95
N CYS A 169 -3.37 3.39 -10.38
CA CYS A 169 -2.28 3.08 -9.46
C CYS A 169 -1.06 2.59 -10.26
N ILE A 170 -0.03 3.41 -10.36
CA ILE A 170 1.12 3.21 -11.25
C ILE A 170 2.40 3.12 -10.43
N CYS A 171 3.16 2.04 -10.62
CA CYS A 171 4.50 1.88 -10.09
C CYS A 171 5.52 1.90 -11.23
N ASN A 172 6.30 2.98 -11.33
CA ASN A 172 7.34 3.13 -12.33
C ASN A 172 8.65 2.53 -11.82
N GLY A 173 9.15 1.49 -12.49
CA GLY A 173 10.48 0.91 -12.21
C GLY A 173 10.50 -0.25 -11.19
N GLY A 174 9.34 -0.65 -10.63
CA GLY A 174 9.21 -1.77 -9.70
C GLY A 174 8.18 -2.81 -10.12
N ASP A 175 8.16 -3.95 -9.42
CA ASP A 175 7.20 -5.05 -9.63
C ASP A 175 5.84 -4.74 -9.00
N GLY A 176 4.75 -5.07 -9.70
CA GLY A 176 3.39 -4.84 -9.19
C GLY A 176 2.95 -3.39 -9.35
N GLY A 177 1.95 -3.15 -10.19
CA GLY A 177 1.38 -1.82 -10.44
C GLY A 177 0.70 -1.27 -9.19
N ALA A 178 -0.49 -1.77 -8.88
CA ALA A 178 -1.26 -1.35 -7.71
C ALA A 178 -0.84 -2.08 -6.43
N ILE A 179 -0.61 -3.39 -6.51
CA ILE A 179 -0.31 -4.25 -5.37
C ILE A 179 0.97 -5.04 -5.61
N TYR A 180 1.85 -5.04 -4.61
CA TYR A 180 2.96 -5.97 -4.51
C TYR A 180 2.81 -6.77 -3.22
N ALA A 181 2.89 -8.11 -3.30
CA ALA A 181 2.76 -8.97 -2.15
C ALA A 181 3.86 -10.04 -2.09
N LYS A 182 4.54 -10.14 -0.95
CA LYS A 182 5.42 -11.25 -0.57
C LYS A 182 4.79 -11.97 0.62
N ILE A 183 4.40 -13.22 0.43
CA ILE A 183 3.66 -14.01 1.42
C ILE A 183 4.58 -15.09 1.98
N GLU A 184 4.71 -15.11 3.30
CA GLU A 184 5.54 -16.06 4.05
C GLU A 184 4.74 -17.33 4.37
N GLN A 185 5.43 -18.34 4.91
CA GLN A 185 4.83 -19.63 5.23
C GLN A 185 3.64 -19.50 6.20
N ASN A 186 2.57 -20.24 5.91
CA ASN A 186 1.32 -20.28 6.67
C ASN A 186 0.53 -18.96 6.71
N SER A 187 0.90 -17.99 5.88
CA SER A 187 0.16 -16.74 5.72
C SER A 187 -0.78 -16.81 4.51
N SER A 188 -1.83 -16.00 4.50
CA SER A 188 -2.82 -15.92 3.44
C SER A 188 -3.01 -14.50 2.94
N LEU A 189 -3.20 -14.37 1.63
CA LEU A 189 -3.71 -13.18 0.98
C LEU A 189 -4.96 -13.56 0.18
N GLU A 190 -6.11 -13.06 0.60
CA GLU A 190 -7.38 -13.20 -0.10
C GLU A 190 -7.74 -11.89 -0.81
N ILE A 191 -8.06 -11.97 -2.10
CA ILE A 191 -8.61 -10.86 -2.88
C ILE A 191 -9.97 -11.31 -3.44
N SER A 192 -11.06 -10.80 -2.88
CA SER A 192 -12.41 -11.31 -3.14
C SER A 192 -13.48 -10.21 -3.12
N GLY A 193 -14.75 -10.56 -3.35
CA GLY A 193 -15.85 -9.61 -3.20
C GLY A 193 -15.85 -8.45 -4.22
N GLY A 194 -15.46 -8.72 -5.47
CA GLY A 194 -15.57 -7.77 -6.58
C GLY A 194 -14.53 -6.64 -6.56
N VAL A 195 -13.28 -6.92 -6.17
CA VAL A 195 -12.18 -5.96 -6.28
C VAL A 195 -11.93 -5.57 -7.74
N ILE A 196 -11.74 -4.28 -8.00
CA ILE A 196 -11.61 -3.70 -9.35
C ILE A 196 -10.22 -3.09 -9.54
N PHE A 197 -9.62 -3.35 -10.70
CA PHE A 197 -8.41 -2.68 -11.16
C PHE A 197 -8.68 -1.96 -12.50
N GLU A 198 -8.50 -0.64 -12.54
CA GLU A 198 -8.80 0.22 -13.70
C GLU A 198 -7.58 1.08 -14.08
N LEU A 199 -7.12 0.96 -15.33
CA LEU A 199 -6.12 1.86 -15.93
C LEU A 199 -6.79 2.63 -17.09
N ARG A 200 -6.68 3.96 -17.05
CA ARG A 200 -6.97 4.88 -18.14
C ARG A 200 -5.66 5.16 -18.87
N ILE A 201 -5.43 4.46 -19.98
CA ILE A 201 -4.27 4.69 -20.84
C ILE A 201 -4.57 5.90 -21.72
N ILE A 202 -3.98 7.06 -21.40
CA ILE A 202 -4.01 8.23 -22.30
C ILE A 202 -2.77 8.16 -23.20
N HIS A 203 -2.86 7.36 -24.26
CA HIS A 203 -1.99 7.39 -25.44
C HIS A 203 -0.47 7.16 -25.23
N LEU A 204 -0.05 5.89 -25.16
CA LEU A 204 1.32 5.45 -25.50
C LEU A 204 1.25 4.07 -26.15
N GLN A 205 2.03 3.89 -27.24
CA GLN A 205 2.11 2.62 -27.97
C GLN A 205 2.45 1.47 -27.02
N MET A 206 1.57 0.48 -27.01
CA MET A 206 1.60 -0.69 -26.14
C MET A 206 2.91 -1.46 -26.22
N ASN A 207 3.43 -1.86 -25.08
CA ASN A 207 3.88 -3.24 -24.83
C ASN A 207 3.66 -3.56 -23.35
N ASN A 208 2.62 -4.38 -23.11
CA ASN A 208 2.36 -5.20 -21.90
C ASN A 208 1.59 -4.55 -20.74
N ALA A 209 0.26 -4.64 -20.79
CA ALA A 209 -0.53 -4.92 -19.59
C ALA A 209 -0.63 -6.46 -19.47
N GLU A 210 0.26 -7.07 -18.68
CA GLU A 210 0.31 -8.53 -18.48
C GLU A 210 0.08 -8.82 -16.99
N ILE A 211 -0.83 -9.73 -16.66
CA ILE A 211 -0.88 -10.32 -15.30
C ILE A 211 -0.07 -11.60 -15.36
N GLN A 212 1.07 -11.63 -14.65
CA GLN A 212 1.92 -12.81 -14.56
C GLN A 212 1.80 -13.43 -13.17
N ILE A 213 1.29 -14.67 -13.11
CA ILE A 213 1.30 -15.50 -11.90
C ILE A 213 2.38 -16.56 -12.11
N TYR A 214 3.51 -16.45 -11.41
CA TYR A 214 4.61 -17.43 -11.49
C TYR A 214 4.49 -18.48 -10.38
N LYS A 215 4.56 -19.76 -10.77
CA LYS A 215 4.87 -20.87 -9.87
C LYS A 215 6.35 -21.21 -10.04
N ARG A 216 7.11 -21.28 -8.96
CA ARG A 216 8.55 -21.56 -9.00
C ARG A 216 8.81 -23.01 -9.40
N ASP A 217 9.46 -23.16 -10.54
CA ASP A 217 10.56 -24.09 -10.83
C ASP A 217 11.28 -23.53 -12.07
N ASP A 218 12.18 -22.55 -11.85
CA ASP A 218 13.43 -22.30 -12.62
C ASP A 218 13.95 -20.85 -12.47
N ASN A 219 15.26 -20.75 -12.23
CA ASN A 219 16.00 -19.52 -11.86
C ASN A 219 16.33 -18.62 -13.07
N TYR A 220 15.34 -18.02 -13.72
CA TYR A 220 15.59 -16.92 -14.67
C TYR A 220 14.71 -15.71 -14.36
N ARG A 221 15.34 -14.63 -13.89
CA ARG A 221 14.75 -13.29 -13.81
C ARG A 221 14.64 -12.73 -15.23
N GLU A 222 13.44 -12.49 -15.73
CA GLU A 222 13.24 -11.64 -16.90
C GLU A 222 13.15 -10.18 -16.44
N PHE A 223 14.12 -9.36 -16.82
CA PHE A 223 14.08 -7.92 -16.64
C PHE A 223 13.08 -7.31 -17.64
N GLY A 224 12.10 -6.56 -17.14
CA GLY A 224 11.36 -5.57 -17.96
C GLY A 224 9.88 -5.82 -18.24
N LYS A 225 9.09 -6.40 -17.33
CA LYS A 225 7.64 -6.53 -17.52
C LYS A 225 6.83 -6.05 -16.31
N GLN A 226 5.97 -5.05 -16.54
CA GLN A 226 5.05 -4.47 -15.55
C GLN A 226 3.70 -5.20 -15.58
N GLY A 227 3.18 -5.56 -14.40
CA GLY A 227 1.90 -6.25 -14.22
C GLY A 227 1.19 -5.84 -12.92
N TRP A 228 -0.12 -6.10 -12.82
CA TRP A 228 -0.98 -5.55 -11.76
C TRP A 228 -0.80 -6.16 -10.36
N ILE A 229 -0.51 -7.46 -10.29
CA ILE A 229 -0.36 -8.23 -9.05
C ILE A 229 0.85 -9.15 -9.23
N SER A 230 1.76 -9.16 -8.26
CA SER A 230 2.88 -10.12 -8.17
C SER A 230 2.86 -10.77 -6.79
N ALA A 231 2.99 -12.11 -6.74
CA ALA A 231 3.00 -12.90 -5.52
C ALA A 231 4.10 -13.98 -5.58
N PHE A 232 4.91 -14.09 -4.51
CA PHE A 232 6.04 -15.03 -4.43
C PHE A 232 5.96 -15.90 -3.15
N ASP A 233 6.42 -17.16 -3.30
CA ASP A 233 6.54 -18.23 -2.29
C ASP A 233 5.23 -18.83 -1.70
N GLY A 234 5.18 -20.18 -1.60
CA GLY A 234 4.34 -20.95 -0.66
C GLY A 234 2.80 -20.88 -0.75
N LEU A 235 2.24 -20.32 -1.82
CA LEU A 235 0.88 -19.78 -1.83
C LEU A 235 -0.26 -20.80 -2.12
N GLN A 236 -1.37 -20.68 -1.36
CA GLN A 236 -2.73 -20.95 -1.85
C GLN A 236 -3.35 -19.58 -2.17
N LEU A 237 -3.32 -19.20 -3.45
CA LEU A 237 -3.91 -17.95 -3.94
C LEU A 237 -5.32 -18.24 -4.42
N GLU A 238 -6.30 -17.67 -3.75
CA GLU A 238 -7.69 -17.83 -4.15
C GLU A 238 -8.22 -16.48 -4.64
N ILE A 239 -8.29 -16.36 -5.97
CA ILE A 239 -8.87 -15.21 -6.66
C ILE A 239 -10.23 -15.65 -7.17
N TYR A 240 -11.30 -15.13 -6.57
CA TYR A 240 -12.67 -15.57 -6.89
C TYR A 240 -13.40 -14.65 -7.86
N SER A 241 -12.97 -13.38 -8.01
CA SER A 241 -13.54 -12.42 -8.96
C SER A 241 -12.62 -11.20 -9.09
N ILE A 242 -12.01 -11.00 -10.26
CA ILE A 242 -11.30 -9.75 -10.60
C ILE A 242 -11.87 -9.26 -11.92
N ASP A 243 -12.40 -8.03 -11.93
CA ASP A 243 -12.71 -7.31 -13.16
C ASP A 243 -11.51 -6.43 -13.50
N ILE A 244 -10.88 -6.70 -14.64
CA ILE A 244 -9.80 -5.88 -15.21
C ILE A 244 -10.43 -5.09 -16.34
N ILE A 245 -10.54 -3.78 -16.16
CA ILE A 245 -11.10 -2.90 -17.17
C ILE A 245 -9.94 -2.11 -17.78
N THR A 246 -9.71 -2.33 -19.08
CA THR A 246 -8.78 -1.55 -19.89
C THR A 246 -9.59 -0.84 -20.96
N ASP A 247 -9.69 0.49 -20.89
CA ASP A 247 -10.31 1.26 -21.96
C ASP A 247 -9.33 1.42 -23.13
N SER A 248 -9.83 1.14 -24.34
CA SER A 248 -9.13 1.27 -25.63
C SER A 248 -9.16 2.68 -26.19
#